data_AF-A0A4V4HCK9-F1
#
_entry.id   AF-A0A4V4HCK9-F1
#
_cell.length_a   1.000
_cell.length_b   1.000
_cell.length_c   1.000
_cell.angle_alpha   90.00
_cell.angle_beta   90.00
_cell.angle_gamma   90.00
#
_symmetry.space_group_name_H-M   'P 1'
#
loop_
_entity.id
_entity.type
_entity.pdbx_description
1 polymer ?
#
loop_
_entity_poly.entity_id
_entity_poly.type
_entity_poly.pdbx_seq_one_letter_code
_entity_poly.pdbx_strand_id
1 'polypeptide(L)'
;MSLDIVFHLFIYLEWLEYTKDLFRTCGRSVPQKLQEQQQLEYYRRAITALFFGRHVFAIARLGWMKDNPIQREQRLCRFCKVVIETPEHAALQCQADLYTVNLRNNLREAVRAGNKWEIPINLTNQSSLYWFKKILFNWDLIGLCAKYMYEISVHWAKTKMFIAPEEITGNQ
;
A
#
# COMPACT_ATOMS: atom_id res chain seq x y z
N MET A 1 -3.15 18.38 8.22
CA MET A 1 -2.15 17.30 8.37
C MET A 1 -1.89 17.13 9.86
N SER A 2 -2.22 15.96 10.43
CA SER A 2 -2.09 15.70 11.87
C SER A 2 -0.63 15.57 12.29
N LEU A 3 -0.29 16.00 13.52
CA LEU A 3 1.01 15.79 14.20
C LEU A 3 1.45 14.32 14.21
N ASP A 4 0.50 13.38 14.10
CA ASP A 4 0.76 11.94 14.04
C ASP A 4 1.66 11.54 12.86
N ILE A 5 1.53 12.21 11.70
CA ILE A 5 2.29 11.85 10.49
C ILE A 5 3.78 12.14 10.69
N VAL A 6 4.12 13.23 11.37
CA VAL A 6 5.51 13.64 11.62
C VAL A 6 6.18 12.69 12.63
N PHE A 7 5.46 12.30 13.68
CA PHE A 7 5.94 11.33 14.65
C PHE A 7 6.17 9.94 14.01
N HIS A 8 5.24 9.49 13.16
CA HIS A 8 5.39 8.24 12.42
C HIS A 8 6.50 8.27 11.36
N LEU A 9 6.78 9.45 10.76
CA LEU A 9 7.91 9.63 9.85
C LEU A 9 9.25 9.54 10.59
N PHE A 10 9.35 10.14 11.78
CA PHE A 10 10.53 10.08 12.64
C PHE A 10 10.83 8.63 13.07
N ILE A 11 9.78 7.93 13.51
CA ILE A 11 9.78 6.50 13.84
C ILE A 11 10.20 5.62 12.66
N TYR A 12 9.77 5.96 11.44
CA TYR A 12 10.17 5.23 10.24
C TYR A 12 11.65 5.42 9.92
N LEU A 13 12.20 6.63 10.09
CA LEU A 13 13.63 6.89 9.91
C LEU A 13 14.48 6.08 10.91
N GLU A 14 14.03 5.90 12.15
CA GLU A 14 14.69 5.01 13.12
C GLU A 14 14.65 3.53 12.68
N TRP A 15 13.54 3.05 12.12
CA TRP A 15 13.46 1.70 11.53
C TRP A 15 14.48 1.51 10.39
N LEU A 16 14.71 2.55 9.58
CA LEU A 16 15.69 2.52 8.48
C LEU A 16 17.13 2.31 8.98
N GLU A 17 17.45 2.83 10.16
CA GLU A 17 18.76 2.66 10.80
C GLU A 17 18.88 1.28 11.44
N TYR A 18 17.88 0.87 12.23
CA TYR A 18 17.86 -0.44 12.89
C TYR A 18 17.99 -1.61 11.92
N THR A 19 17.32 -1.55 10.77
CA THR A 19 17.40 -2.61 9.76
C THR A 19 18.77 -2.69 9.10
N LYS A 20 19.49 -1.58 8.92
CA LYS A 20 20.86 -1.61 8.36
C LYS A 20 21.83 -2.36 9.27
N ASP A 21 21.65 -2.26 10.58
CA ASP A 21 22.52 -2.92 11.56
C ASP A 21 22.28 -4.43 11.67
N LEU A 22 21.03 -4.89 11.54
CA LEU A 22 20.69 -6.33 11.46
C LEU A 22 21.31 -7.04 10.25
N PHE A 23 21.47 -6.36 9.11
CA PHE A 23 22.12 -6.94 7.93
C PHE A 23 23.65 -6.96 8.03
N ARG A 24 24.27 -6.11 8.87
CA ARG A 24 25.73 -6.11 9.10
C ARG A 24 26.22 -7.36 9.82
N THR A 25 25.42 -7.92 10.72
CA THR A 25 25.82 -9.02 11.62
C THR A 25 25.58 -10.43 11.07
N CYS A 26 24.88 -10.58 9.94
CA CYS A 26 24.52 -11.89 9.40
C CYS A 26 25.63 -12.49 8.50
N GLY A 27 25.97 -13.77 8.69
CA GLY A 27 27.04 -14.50 7.97
C GLY A 27 26.77 -14.86 6.50
N ARG A 28 26.02 -14.04 5.76
CA ARG A 28 25.67 -14.26 4.35
C ARG A 28 26.77 -13.82 3.37
N SER A 29 26.76 -14.38 2.16
CA SER A 29 27.65 -14.00 1.06
C SER A 29 27.40 -12.54 0.61
N VAL A 30 28.44 -11.87 0.12
CA VAL A 30 28.39 -10.45 -0.30
C VAL A 30 27.32 -10.17 -1.38
N PRO A 31 27.14 -10.99 -2.42
CA PRO A 31 26.12 -10.73 -3.45
C PRO A 31 24.70 -10.80 -2.90
N GLN A 32 24.45 -11.73 -1.99
CA GLN A 32 23.14 -11.90 -1.36
C GLN A 32 22.79 -10.71 -0.46
N LYS A 33 23.76 -10.18 0.29
CA LYS A 33 23.59 -8.97 1.10
C LYS A 33 23.22 -7.76 0.25
N LEU A 34 23.86 -7.58 -0.90
CA LEU A 34 23.58 -6.46 -1.81
C LEU A 34 22.17 -6.53 -2.39
N GLN A 35 21.73 -7.71 -2.80
CA GLN A 35 20.38 -7.91 -3.35
C GLN A 35 19.29 -7.65 -2.30
N GLU A 36 19.48 -8.13 -1.08
CA GLU A 36 18.55 -7.91 0.04
C GLU A 36 18.49 -6.42 0.45
N GLN A 37 19.63 -5.73 0.46
CA GLN A 37 19.67 -4.28 0.70
C GLN A 37 18.92 -3.51 -0.37
N GLN A 38 19.08 -3.89 -1.64
CA GLN A 38 18.37 -3.25 -2.74
C GLN A 38 16.85 -3.48 -2.65
N GLN A 39 16.42 -4.69 -2.32
CA GLN A 39 15.01 -5.01 -2.09
C GLN A 39 14.42 -4.20 -0.94
N LEU A 40 15.16 -4.08 0.17
CA LEU A 40 14.75 -3.28 1.31
C LEU A 40 14.55 -1.81 0.91
N GLU A 41 15.42 -1.25 0.07
CA GLU A 41 15.26 0.11 -0.44
C GLU A 41 13.99 0.30 -1.27
N TYR A 42 13.63 -0.69 -2.09
CA TYR A 42 12.37 -0.65 -2.83
C TYR A 42 11.13 -0.70 -1.92
N TYR A 43 11.15 -1.56 -0.90
CA TYR A 43 10.08 -1.64 0.09
C TYR A 43 9.93 -0.33 0.85
N ARG A 44 11.07 0.31 1.13
CA ARG A 44 11.08 1.58 1.82
C ARG A 44 10.40 2.67 1.01
N ARG A 45 10.82 2.81 -0.24
CA ARG A 45 10.23 3.76 -1.19
C ARG A 45 8.74 3.54 -1.37
N ALA A 46 8.25 2.30 -1.35
CA ALA A 46 6.83 2.01 -1.48
C ALA A 46 6.00 2.55 -0.30
N ILE A 47 6.46 2.32 0.94
CA ILE A 47 5.79 2.84 2.14
C ILE A 47 5.94 4.36 2.26
N THR A 48 7.11 4.91 1.96
CA THR A 48 7.29 6.37 1.91
C THR A 48 6.33 7.00 0.89
N ALA A 49 6.23 6.43 -0.32
CA ALA A 49 5.31 6.90 -1.34
C ALA A 49 3.84 6.84 -0.88
N LEU A 50 3.48 5.81 -0.10
CA LEU A 50 2.17 5.69 0.53
C LEU A 50 1.88 6.87 1.47
N PHE A 51 2.79 7.18 2.41
CA PHE A 51 2.61 8.26 3.39
C PHE A 51 2.53 9.66 2.75
N PHE A 52 3.33 9.90 1.71
CA PHE A 52 3.38 11.21 1.04
C PHE A 52 2.38 11.35 -0.10
N GLY A 53 1.47 10.40 -0.29
CA GLY A 53 0.50 10.43 -1.39
C GLY A 53 1.15 10.38 -2.78
N ARG A 54 2.38 9.86 -2.89
CA ARG A 54 3.13 9.65 -4.15
C ARG A 54 2.99 8.22 -4.66
N HIS A 55 1.89 7.55 -4.30
CA HIS A 55 1.64 6.16 -4.63
C HIS A 55 0.87 6.01 -5.95
N VAL A 56 0.81 4.78 -6.46
CA VAL A 56 0.26 4.47 -7.79
C VAL A 56 -1.27 4.49 -7.88
N PHE A 57 -1.98 4.59 -6.76
CA PHE A 57 -3.44 4.52 -6.72
C PHE A 57 -4.14 5.79 -7.23
N ALA A 58 -5.34 5.62 -7.78
CA ALA A 58 -6.08 6.66 -8.48
C ALA A 58 -6.40 7.87 -7.59
N ILE A 59 -6.65 7.65 -6.28
CA ILE A 59 -6.94 8.74 -5.33
C ILE A 59 -5.85 9.82 -5.34
N ALA A 60 -4.58 9.42 -5.49
CA ALA A 60 -3.46 10.34 -5.67
C ALA A 60 -3.25 10.66 -7.14
N ARG A 61 -3.03 9.67 -8.01
CA ARG A 61 -2.54 9.93 -9.37
C ARG A 61 -3.51 10.77 -10.21
N LEU A 62 -4.81 10.58 -10.05
CA LEU A 62 -5.83 11.37 -10.76
C LEU A 62 -6.14 12.70 -10.06
N GLY A 63 -5.80 12.84 -8.77
CA GLY A 63 -5.96 14.08 -8.02
C GLY A 63 -4.88 15.12 -8.25
N TRP A 64 -3.72 14.69 -8.76
CA TRP A 64 -2.55 15.54 -9.01
C TRP A 64 -2.33 15.80 -10.51
N MET A 65 -3.31 15.49 -11.36
CA MET A 65 -3.23 15.84 -12.77
C MET A 65 -3.24 17.36 -12.92
N LYS A 66 -2.27 17.90 -13.67
CA LYS A 66 -2.05 19.34 -13.79
C LYS A 66 -3.21 20.06 -14.48
N ASP A 67 -3.71 19.46 -15.56
CA ASP A 67 -4.59 20.18 -16.47
C ASP A 67 -6.07 20.00 -16.10
N ASN A 68 -6.45 18.84 -15.55
CA ASN A 68 -7.82 18.53 -15.13
C ASN A 68 -7.81 17.44 -14.03
N PRO A 69 -7.71 17.79 -12.74
CA PRO A 69 -7.81 16.80 -11.66
C PRO A 69 -9.23 16.21 -11.62
N ILE A 70 -9.33 14.88 -11.66
CA ILE A 70 -10.63 14.19 -11.60
C ILE A 70 -11.22 14.34 -10.19
N GLN A 71 -12.53 14.53 -10.08
CA GLN A 71 -13.20 14.64 -8.77
C GLN A 71 -13.03 13.35 -7.97
N ARG A 72 -12.92 13.46 -6.64
CA ARG A 72 -12.56 12.33 -5.76
C ARG A 72 -13.50 11.13 -5.95
N GLU A 73 -14.78 11.40 -6.11
CA GLU A 73 -15.89 10.44 -6.25
C GLU A 73 -15.77 9.63 -7.56
N GLN A 74 -15.14 10.22 -8.58
CA GLN A 74 -14.91 9.62 -9.88
C GLN A 74 -13.58 8.84 -9.97
N ARG A 75 -12.72 8.89 -8.95
CA ARG A 75 -11.42 8.17 -8.90
C ARG A 75 -11.61 6.70 -8.53
N LEU A 76 -12.46 6.01 -9.29
CA LEU A 76 -12.86 4.62 -9.03
C LEU A 76 -11.71 3.65 -9.28
N CYS A 77 -11.78 2.50 -8.60
CA CYS A 77 -10.82 1.41 -8.71
C CYS A 77 -10.73 0.90 -10.14
N ARG A 78 -9.49 0.82 -10.66
CA ARG A 78 -9.21 0.36 -12.01
C ARG A 78 -9.66 -1.07 -12.30
N PHE A 79 -9.82 -1.87 -11.26
CA PHE A 79 -10.28 -3.26 -11.36
C PHE A 79 -11.79 -3.38 -11.12
N CYS A 80 -12.27 -3.04 -9.92
CA CYS A 80 -13.68 -3.26 -9.60
C CYS A 80 -14.63 -2.17 -10.13
N LYS A 81 -14.12 -0.97 -10.45
CA LYS A 81 -14.88 0.16 -11.01
C LYS A 81 -16.05 0.67 -10.17
N VAL A 82 -16.17 0.23 -8.91
CA VAL A 82 -17.32 0.55 -8.04
C VAL A 82 -16.92 1.43 -6.85
N VAL A 83 -15.75 1.20 -6.27
CA VAL A 83 -15.28 1.91 -5.07
C VAL A 83 -14.10 2.81 -5.44
N ILE A 84 -13.94 3.95 -4.76
CA ILE A 84 -12.79 4.84 -4.91
C ILE A 84 -11.48 4.06 -4.68
N GLU A 85 -10.51 4.27 -5.57
CA GLU A 85 -9.22 3.58 -5.52
C GLU A 85 -8.30 4.18 -4.46
N THR A 86 -8.51 3.79 -3.21
CA THR A 86 -7.60 4.11 -2.11
C THR A 86 -6.60 2.96 -1.87
N PRO A 87 -5.47 3.22 -1.19
CA PRO A 87 -4.55 2.15 -0.81
C PRO A 87 -5.21 1.06 0.03
N GLU A 88 -6.10 1.41 0.95
CA GLU A 88 -6.82 0.48 1.81
C GLU A 88 -7.74 -0.43 1.00
N HIS A 89 -8.43 0.15 0.00
CA HIS A 89 -9.26 -0.61 -0.92
C HIS A 89 -8.42 -1.62 -1.71
N ALA A 90 -7.35 -1.14 -2.35
CA ALA A 90 -6.45 -1.98 -3.13
C ALA A 90 -5.84 -3.10 -2.29
N ALA A 91 -5.30 -2.75 -1.13
CA ALA A 91 -4.63 -3.66 -0.22
C ALA A 91 -5.60 -4.66 0.41
N LEU A 92 -6.73 -4.23 0.97
CA LEU A 92 -7.49 -5.07 1.90
C LEU A 92 -8.90 -5.45 1.42
N GLN A 93 -9.44 -4.81 0.39
CA GLN A 93 -10.85 -4.99 0.02
C GLN A 93 -11.07 -5.49 -1.41
N CYS A 94 -10.28 -5.03 -2.38
CA CYS A 94 -10.55 -5.28 -3.80
C CYS A 94 -10.46 -6.78 -4.13
N GLN A 95 -11.58 -7.37 -4.55
CA GLN A 95 -11.65 -8.78 -4.97
C GLN A 95 -11.56 -8.99 -6.49
N ALA A 96 -11.48 -7.89 -7.26
CA ALA A 96 -11.54 -7.96 -8.72
C ALA A 96 -10.20 -8.35 -9.38
N ASP A 97 -9.08 -8.27 -8.65
CA ASP A 97 -7.75 -8.69 -9.12
C ASP A 97 -7.25 -9.90 -8.34
N LEU A 98 -7.26 -11.07 -8.97
CA LEU A 98 -6.89 -12.35 -8.34
C LEU A 98 -5.44 -12.35 -7.82
N TYR A 99 -4.53 -11.65 -8.50
CA TYR A 99 -3.14 -11.55 -8.04
C TYR A 99 -3.06 -10.85 -6.68
N THR A 100 -3.72 -9.70 -6.54
CA THR A 100 -3.79 -8.97 -5.27
C THR A 100 -4.53 -9.76 -4.19
N VAL A 101 -5.57 -10.53 -4.55
CA VAL A 101 -6.25 -11.45 -3.63
C VAL A 101 -5.28 -12.48 -3.05
N ASN A 102 -4.46 -13.11 -3.90
CA ASN A 102 -3.46 -14.08 -3.46
C ASN A 102 -2.39 -13.43 -2.56
N LEU A 103 -1.87 -12.27 -2.95
CA LEU A 103 -0.91 -11.54 -2.10
C LEU A 103 -1.50 -11.21 -0.72
N ARG A 104 -2.77 -10.80 -0.67
CA ARG A 104 -3.47 -10.50 0.58
C ARG A 104 -3.64 -11.73 1.45
N ASN A 105 -3.90 -12.89 0.86
CA ASN A 105 -4.00 -14.14 1.62
C ASN A 105 -2.64 -14.53 2.21
N ASN A 106 -1.55 -14.37 1.47
CA ASN A 106 -0.20 -14.56 2.00
C ASN A 106 0.10 -13.59 3.16
N LEU A 107 -0.31 -12.32 3.06
CA LEU A 107 -0.21 -11.37 4.16
C LEU A 107 -0.99 -11.85 5.38
N ARG A 108 -2.24 -12.30 5.21
CA ARG A 108 -3.08 -12.81 6.30
C ARG A 108 -2.45 -13.98 7.02
N GLU A 109 -1.91 -14.94 6.28
CA GLU A 109 -1.23 -16.11 6.82
C GLU A 109 0.02 -15.71 7.61
N ALA A 110 0.86 -14.84 7.05
CA ALA A 110 2.06 -14.35 7.73
C ALA A 110 1.73 -13.55 9.01
N VAL A 111 0.68 -12.73 8.97
CA VAL A 111 0.21 -12.01 10.16
C VAL A 111 -0.30 -12.97 11.22
N ARG A 112 -1.12 -13.98 10.84
CA ARG A 112 -1.65 -15.01 11.74
C ARG A 112 -0.52 -15.83 12.37
N ALA A 113 0.52 -16.16 11.62
CA ALA A 113 1.66 -16.93 12.14
C ALA A 113 2.48 -16.15 13.18
N GLY A 114 2.62 -14.83 13.01
CA GLY A 114 3.40 -13.97 13.91
C GLY A 114 2.60 -13.31 15.04
N ASN A 115 1.27 -13.31 15.00
CA ASN A 115 0.43 -12.51 15.90
C ASN A 115 -0.80 -13.27 16.41
N LYS A 116 -1.30 -12.88 17.59
CA LYS A 116 -2.53 -13.44 18.20
C LYS A 116 -3.84 -12.92 17.58
N TRP A 117 -3.81 -12.34 16.39
CA TRP A 117 -4.97 -11.73 15.77
C TRP A 117 -5.00 -11.95 14.26
N GLU A 118 -6.20 -11.92 13.69
CA GLU A 118 -6.45 -12.21 12.28
C GLU A 118 -7.11 -11.02 11.57
N ILE A 119 -6.68 -10.75 10.33
CA ILE A 119 -7.30 -9.73 9.49
C ILE A 119 -8.57 -10.33 8.86
N PRO A 120 -9.76 -9.74 9.09
CA PRO A 120 -11.01 -10.24 8.52
C PRO A 120 -10.97 -10.33 6.98
N ILE A 121 -11.72 -11.30 6.44
CA ILE A 121 -11.79 -11.54 5.00
C ILE A 121 -12.56 -10.42 4.30
N ASN A 122 -13.73 -10.06 4.86
CA ASN A 122 -14.64 -9.06 4.31
C ASN A 122 -14.56 -7.79 5.17
N LEU A 123 -14.05 -6.72 4.56
CA LEU A 123 -13.84 -5.44 5.23
C LEU A 123 -14.69 -4.36 4.58
N THR A 124 -15.47 -3.64 5.39
CA THR A 124 -16.11 -2.38 4.99
C THR A 124 -15.04 -1.29 4.81
N ASN A 125 -15.39 -0.16 4.19
CA ASN A 125 -14.43 0.93 3.98
C ASN A 125 -13.81 1.43 5.30
N GLN A 126 -14.62 1.62 6.34
CA GLN A 126 -14.13 2.03 7.66
C GLN A 126 -13.24 0.96 8.29
N SER A 127 -13.65 -0.31 8.25
CA SER A 127 -12.86 -1.41 8.80
C SER A 127 -11.54 -1.59 8.03
N SER A 128 -11.53 -1.39 6.71
CA SER A 128 -10.33 -1.50 5.90
C SER A 128 -9.27 -0.47 6.32
N LEU A 129 -9.67 0.78 6.57
CA LEU A 129 -8.76 1.81 7.04
C LEU A 129 -8.21 1.49 8.43
N TYR A 130 -9.06 1.02 9.35
CA TYR A 130 -8.63 0.60 10.68
C TYR A 130 -7.57 -0.51 10.59
N TRP A 131 -7.84 -1.57 9.84
CA TRP A 131 -6.93 -2.71 9.72
C TRP A 131 -5.64 -2.34 8.97
N PHE A 132 -5.74 -1.51 7.94
CA PHE A 132 -4.58 -1.03 7.20
C PHE A 132 -3.64 -0.25 8.12
N LYS A 133 -4.18 0.69 8.92
CA LYS A 133 -3.41 1.42 9.95
C LYS A 133 -2.82 0.47 10.99
N LYS A 134 -3.60 -0.50 11.48
CA LYS A 134 -3.16 -1.47 12.48
C LYS A 134 -1.95 -2.30 12.01
N ILE A 135 -1.91 -2.67 10.73
CA ILE A 135 -0.78 -3.39 10.13
C ILE A 135 0.39 -2.43 9.89
N LEU A 136 0.12 -1.25 9.31
CA LEU A 136 1.13 -0.27 8.94
C LEU A 136 1.88 0.29 10.15
N PHE A 137 1.20 0.46 11.29
CA PHE A 137 1.79 0.99 12.53
C PHE A 137 2.17 -0.09 13.54
N ASN A 138 2.23 -1.35 13.13
CA ASN A 138 2.79 -2.42 13.94
C ASN A 138 4.25 -2.67 13.52
N TRP A 139 5.16 -2.49 14.48
CA TRP A 139 6.60 -2.63 14.30
C TRP A 139 7.05 -4.02 13.83
N ASP A 140 6.41 -5.07 14.32
CA ASP A 140 6.73 -6.44 13.94
C ASP A 140 6.26 -6.74 12.51
N LEU A 141 5.31 -5.97 12.00
CA LEU A 141 4.67 -6.17 10.70
C LEU A 141 5.08 -5.17 9.62
N ILE A 142 5.75 -4.07 9.97
CA ILE A 142 6.05 -3.01 8.99
C ILE A 142 6.90 -3.54 7.82
N GLY A 143 7.86 -4.44 8.07
CA GLY A 143 8.67 -5.03 7.01
C GLY A 143 7.84 -5.89 6.05
N LEU A 144 6.92 -6.69 6.59
CA LEU A 144 5.98 -7.50 5.83
C LEU A 144 5.01 -6.61 5.03
N CYS A 145 4.47 -5.58 5.68
CA CYS A 145 3.60 -4.58 5.06
C CYS A 145 4.31 -3.84 3.93
N ALA A 146 5.58 -3.47 4.11
CA ALA A 146 6.36 -2.75 3.12
C ALA A 146 6.62 -3.59 1.87
N LYS A 147 7.00 -4.86 2.06
CA LYS A 147 7.12 -5.82 0.96
C LYS A 147 5.79 -5.97 0.21
N TYR A 148 4.71 -6.22 0.95
CA TYR A 148 3.38 -6.39 0.39
C TYR A 148 2.92 -5.17 -0.43
N MET A 149 3.08 -3.96 0.12
CA MET A 149 2.71 -2.72 -0.55
C MET A 149 3.56 -2.44 -1.78
N TYR A 150 4.84 -2.81 -1.77
CA TYR A 150 5.68 -2.74 -2.95
C TYR A 150 5.18 -3.67 -4.07
N GLU A 151 4.90 -4.93 -3.75
CA GLU A 151 4.41 -5.92 -4.72
C GLU A 151 3.08 -5.48 -5.36
N ILE A 152 2.14 -5.01 -4.53
CA ILE A 152 0.89 -4.40 -5.02
C ILE A 152 1.18 -3.20 -5.90
N SER A 153 2.04 -2.28 -5.47
CA SER A 153 2.31 -1.05 -6.22
C SER A 153 2.90 -1.35 -7.60
N VAL A 154 3.83 -2.31 -7.67
CA VAL A 154 4.45 -2.76 -8.92
C VAL A 154 3.42 -3.42 -9.83
N HIS A 155 2.54 -4.27 -9.31
CA HIS A 155 1.48 -4.91 -10.08
C HIS A 155 0.48 -3.89 -10.61
N TRP A 156 -0.08 -3.06 -9.72
CA TRP A 156 -1.12 -2.10 -10.06
C TRP A 156 -0.62 -1.04 -11.03
N ALA A 157 0.65 -0.62 -10.95
CA ALA A 157 1.24 0.32 -11.89
C ALA A 157 1.18 -0.14 -13.36
N LYS A 158 1.10 -1.45 -13.63
CA LYS A 158 1.03 -2.01 -14.98
C LYS A 158 -0.36 -1.84 -15.61
N THR A 159 -1.39 -1.68 -14.78
CA THR A 159 -2.78 -1.56 -15.23
C THR A 159 -3.15 -0.08 -15.35
N LYS A 160 -3.73 0.30 -16.49
CA LYS A 160 -4.24 1.67 -16.71
C LYS A 160 -5.31 2.01 -15.68
N MET A 161 -5.32 3.26 -15.21
CA MET A 161 -6.39 3.74 -14.33
C MET A 161 -7.71 3.78 -15.09
N PHE A 162 -8.79 3.51 -14.37
CA PHE A 162 -10.13 3.70 -14.89
C PHE A 162 -10.51 5.17 -14.75
N ILE A 163 -10.98 5.75 -15.84
CA ILE A 163 -11.58 7.09 -15.89
C ILE A 163 -13.05 6.83 -16.21
N ALA A 164 -13.93 7.18 -15.26
CA ALA A 164 -15.36 7.06 -15.50
C ALA A 164 -15.76 7.98 -16.66
N PRO A 165 -16.58 7.52 -17.62
CA PRO A 165 -17.14 8.42 -18.61
C PRO A 165 -17.92 9.52 -17.89
N GLU A 166 -17.83 10.75 -18.40
CA GLU A 166 -18.69 11.83 -17.94
C GLU A 166 -20.14 11.36 -18.10
N GLU A 167 -20.93 11.45 -17.02
CA GLU A 167 -22.37 11.28 -17.15
C GLU A 167 -22.82 12.29 -18.20
N ILE A 168 -23.36 11.81 -19.33
CA ILE A 168 -24.09 12.66 -20.25
C ILE A 168 -25.26 13.16 -19.42
N THR A 169 -25.12 14.36 -18.87
CA THR A 169 -26.24 15.09 -18.30
C THR A 169 -27.17 15.34 -19.47
N GLY A 170 -28.11 14.42 -19.66
CA GLY A 170 -29.24 14.59 -20.55
C GLY A 170 -30.05 15.76 -20.02
N ASN A 171 -29.72 16.96 -20.47
CA ASN A 171 -30.66 18.06 -20.48
C ASN A 171 -31.76 17.68 -21.48
N GLN A 172 -32.83 17.06 -20.97
CA GLN A 172 -34.15 17.14 -21.57
C GLN A 172 -34.91 18.30 -20.92
#